data_AF-A0A0F9JWT7-F1
#
_entry.id   AF-A0A0F9JWT7-F1
#
_cell.length_a   1.000
_cell.length_b   1.000
_cell.length_c   1.000
_cell.angle_alpha   90.00
_cell.angle_beta   90.00
_cell.angle_gamma   90.00
#
_symmetry.space_group_name_H-M   'P 1'
#
loop_
_entity.id
_entity.type
_entity.pdbx_description
1 polymer ?
#
loop_
_entity_poly.entity_id
_entity_poly.type
_entity_poly.pdbx_seq_one_letter_code
_entity_poly.pdbx_strand_id
1 'polypeptide(L)'
;MKCVRLYWKKPVELNIRIPDSPSSILPETFKSNGTEITIQTTAETDLMNQTTVLHKKVEIIKNKITDRFESTFHHVLWTPKDLQDTLEMSGLKTAVILKWGSTNVHATSDDWKIMFVCKKM
;
A
#
# COMPACT_ATOMS: atom_id res chain seq x y z
N MET A 1 16.82 -17.32 -7.22
CA MET A 1 15.63 -16.49 -7.50
C MET A 1 15.63 -15.32 -6.51
N LYS A 2 15.36 -14.08 -6.93
CA LYS A 2 15.19 -12.92 -6.02
C LYS A 2 13.78 -12.38 -6.19
N CYS A 3 13.11 -12.03 -5.09
CA CYS A 3 11.75 -11.47 -5.08
C CYS A 3 11.80 -10.02 -4.61
N VAL A 4 11.22 -9.11 -5.39
CA VAL A 4 11.14 -7.67 -5.10
C VAL A 4 9.68 -7.34 -4.75
N ARG A 5 9.46 -6.49 -3.73
CA ARG A 5 8.14 -6.26 -3.10
C ARG A 5 7.75 -4.79 -3.24
N LEU A 6 6.77 -4.46 -4.08
CA LEU A 6 6.28 -3.09 -4.30
C LEU A 6 4.74 -3.06 -4.36
N TYR A 7 4.15 -1.86 -4.30
CA TYR A 7 2.69 -1.60 -4.18
C TYR A 7 2.31 -0.44 -5.13
N TRP A 8 1.04 -0.36 -5.59
CA TRP A 8 0.59 0.58 -6.64
C TRP A 8 -0.91 0.88 -6.46
N LYS A 9 -1.36 2.11 -6.74
CA LYS A 9 -2.78 2.48 -6.93
C LYS A 9 -2.94 3.21 -8.27
N LYS A 10 -4.08 2.99 -8.97
CA LYS A 10 -4.30 3.36 -10.38
C LYS A 10 -4.04 4.85 -10.70
N PRO A 11 -3.41 5.18 -11.85
CA PRO A 11 -3.84 6.32 -12.66
C PRO A 11 -5.13 5.94 -13.42
N VAL A 12 -6.08 6.87 -13.56
CA VAL A 12 -7.27 6.69 -14.42
C VAL A 12 -7.61 8.02 -15.08
N GLU A 13 -7.78 8.03 -16.39
CA GLU A 13 -8.40 9.16 -17.09
C GLU A 13 -9.90 9.19 -16.75
N LEU A 14 -10.32 10.17 -15.96
CA LEU A 14 -11.70 10.29 -15.51
C LEU A 14 -12.06 11.76 -15.30
N ASN A 15 -13.25 12.16 -15.77
CA ASN A 15 -13.88 13.44 -15.42
C ASN A 15 -14.43 13.38 -13.97
N ILE A 16 -13.52 13.17 -13.02
CA ILE A 16 -13.79 13.16 -11.59
C ILE A 16 -13.62 14.58 -11.05
N ARG A 17 -14.65 15.09 -10.38
CA ARG A 17 -14.45 16.11 -9.34
C ARG A 17 -13.61 15.47 -8.24
N ILE A 18 -12.36 15.89 -8.12
CA ILE A 18 -11.50 15.47 -7.01
C ILE A 18 -12.22 15.86 -5.70
N PRO A 19 -12.51 14.92 -4.79
CA PRO A 19 -12.89 15.30 -3.44
C PRO A 19 -11.64 15.81 -2.73
N ASP A 20 -11.61 17.09 -2.35
CA ASP A 20 -10.42 17.82 -1.84
C ASP A 20 -9.89 17.34 -0.48
N SER A 21 -10.36 16.19 0.02
CA SER A 21 -10.03 15.64 1.33
C SER A 21 -9.77 14.13 1.23
N PRO A 22 -8.72 13.59 1.88
CA PRO A 22 -8.61 12.15 2.03
C PRO A 22 -9.80 11.65 2.85
N SER A 23 -10.54 10.66 2.33
CA SER A 23 -11.67 10.07 3.03
C SER A 23 -11.20 9.47 4.35
N SER A 24 -11.64 10.06 5.46
CA SER A 24 -11.21 9.70 6.80
C SER A 24 -11.59 8.25 7.09
N ILE A 25 -10.58 7.38 7.12
CA ILE A 25 -10.76 5.99 7.53
C ILE A 25 -11.22 6.03 8.99
N LEU A 26 -12.45 5.57 9.23
CA LEU A 26 -13.02 5.51 10.57
C LEU A 26 -12.11 4.67 11.47
N PRO A 27 -11.85 5.07 12.73
CA PRO A 27 -10.97 4.30 13.61
C PRO A 27 -11.45 2.86 13.77
N GLU A 28 -10.56 1.90 13.54
CA GLU A 28 -10.84 0.48 13.75
C GLU A 28 -10.57 0.13 15.21
N THR A 29 -11.61 -0.21 15.97
CA THR A 29 -11.49 -0.57 17.39
C THR A 29 -11.70 -2.06 17.60
N PHE A 30 -10.67 -2.74 18.11
CA PHE A 30 -10.66 -4.15 18.45
C PHE A 30 -10.73 -4.31 19.97
N LYS A 31 -11.62 -5.18 20.49
CA LYS A 31 -11.79 -5.42 21.93
C LYS A 31 -11.61 -6.90 22.26
N SER A 32 -10.73 -7.22 23.22
CA SER A 32 -10.47 -8.59 23.67
C SER A 32 -9.88 -8.60 25.08
N ASN A 33 -10.40 -9.47 25.96
CA ASN A 33 -9.82 -9.77 27.29
C ASN A 33 -9.41 -8.53 28.12
N GLY A 34 -10.32 -7.57 28.27
CA GLY A 34 -10.08 -6.33 29.03
C GLY A 34 -9.10 -5.34 28.38
N THR A 35 -8.73 -5.59 27.11
CA THR A 35 -7.87 -4.74 26.28
C THR A 35 -8.68 -4.22 25.10
N GLU A 36 -8.59 -2.93 24.84
CA GLU A 36 -9.20 -2.22 23.71
C GLU A 36 -8.10 -1.55 22.90
N ILE A 37 -8.05 -1.82 21.59
CA ILE A 37 -7.02 -1.32 20.68
C ILE A 37 -7.75 -0.53 19.59
N THR A 38 -7.56 0.79 19.56
CA THR A 38 -8.10 1.67 18.52
C THR A 38 -6.97 2.06 17.57
N ILE A 39 -7.16 1.78 16.28
CA ILE A 39 -6.21 2.08 15.21
C ILE A 39 -6.84 3.12 14.28
N GLN A 40 -6.26 4.31 14.24
CA GLN A 40 -6.60 5.34 13.25
C GLN A 40 -5.48 5.40 12.21
N THR A 41 -5.83 5.27 10.93
CA THR A 41 -4.90 5.49 9.80
C THR A 41 -5.42 6.66 8.97
N THR A 42 -4.61 7.71 8.81
CA THR A 42 -4.84 8.74 7.77
C THR A 42 -3.83 8.57 6.65
N ALA A 43 -4.20 9.00 5.45
CA ALA A 43 -3.39 8.89 4.24
C ALA A 43 -3.39 10.22 3.51
N GLU A 44 -2.21 10.82 3.36
CA GLU A 44 -1.99 12.00 2.54
C GLU A 44 -1.32 11.55 1.24
N THR A 45 -1.71 12.09 0.09
CA THR A 45 -1.18 11.66 -1.21
C THR A 45 -0.94 12.84 -2.12
N ASP A 46 0.33 13.03 -2.45
CA ASP A 46 0.79 13.97 -3.46
C ASP A 46 0.94 13.22 -4.79
N LEU A 47 0.01 13.49 -5.72
CA LEU A 47 0.02 12.88 -7.05
C LEU A 47 1.10 13.48 -7.97
N MET A 48 1.57 14.70 -7.69
CA MET A 48 2.60 15.37 -8.49
C MET A 48 3.98 14.82 -8.16
N ASN A 49 4.29 14.65 -6.88
CA ASN A 49 5.52 14.01 -6.39
C ASN A 49 5.41 12.48 -6.27
N GLN A 50 4.32 11.87 -6.78
CA GLN A 50 4.06 10.43 -6.75
C GLN A 50 4.31 9.79 -5.36
N THR A 51 3.78 10.39 -4.29
CA THR A 51 4.00 9.88 -2.93
C THR A 51 2.71 9.79 -2.11
N THR A 52 2.63 8.76 -1.27
CA THR A 52 1.62 8.62 -0.23
C THR A 52 2.32 8.54 1.13
N VAL A 53 1.87 9.34 2.09
CA VAL A 53 2.29 9.27 3.48
C VAL A 53 1.13 8.69 4.30
N LEU A 54 1.37 7.58 4.99
CA LEU A 54 0.40 6.96 5.89
C LEU A 54 0.79 7.27 7.33
N HIS A 55 -0.06 8.02 8.04
CA HIS A 55 0.08 8.25 9.47
C HIS A 55 -0.81 7.26 10.22
N LYS A 56 -0.23 6.54 11.19
CA LYS A 56 -0.94 5.57 12.01
C LYS A 56 -0.81 5.95 13.47
N LYS A 57 -1.94 6.13 14.13
CA LYS A 57 -2.06 6.31 15.57
C LYS A 57 -2.71 5.05 16.15
N VAL A 58 -2.07 4.44 17.15
CA VAL A 58 -2.57 3.26 17.86
C VAL A 58 -2.70 3.61 19.33
N GLU A 59 -3.89 3.47 19.88
CA GLU A 59 -4.18 3.62 21.30
C GLU A 59 -4.58 2.27 21.89
N ILE A 60 -3.92 1.85 22.97
CA ILE A 60 -4.17 0.60 23.66
C ILE A 60 -4.61 0.90 25.09
N ILE A 61 -5.88 0.62 25.38
CA ILE A 61 -6.50 0.81 26.70
C ILE A 61 -6.63 -0.56 27.37
N LYS A 62 -5.97 -0.77 28.51
CA LYS A 62 -6.02 -2.02 29.28
C LYS A 62 -6.06 -1.75 30.77
N ASN A 63 -7.13 -2.19 31.44
CA ASN A 63 -7.28 -2.04 32.90
C ASN A 63 -7.01 -0.60 33.43
N LYS A 64 -7.43 0.43 32.68
CA LYS A 64 -7.18 1.88 32.90
C LYS A 64 -5.75 2.39 32.62
N ILE A 65 -4.84 1.54 32.15
CA ILE A 65 -3.59 1.98 31.52
C ILE A 65 -3.90 2.30 30.05
N THR A 66 -3.35 3.40 29.53
CA THR A 66 -3.49 3.80 28.12
C THR A 66 -2.12 4.04 27.51
N ASP A 67 -1.68 3.14 26.65
CA ASP A 67 -0.47 3.30 25.84
C ASP A 67 -0.83 3.90 24.47
N ARG A 68 0.07 4.73 23.92
CA ARG A 68 -0.11 5.38 22.61
C ARG A 68 1.15 5.27 21.77
N PHE A 69 0.98 4.86 20.52
CA PHE A 69 2.04 4.73 19.54
C PHE A 69 1.66 5.47 18.25
N GLU A 70 2.56 6.30 17.74
CA GLU A 70 2.40 6.94 16.43
C GLU A 70 3.52 6.50 15.50
N SER A 71 3.19 6.29 14.22
CA SER A 71 4.16 5.90 13.19
C SER A 71 3.76 6.47 11.84
N THR A 72 4.76 6.86 11.05
CA THR A 72 4.58 7.38 9.69
C THR A 72 5.27 6.46 8.70
N PHE A 73 4.60 6.14 7.60
CA PHE A 73 5.13 5.30 6.52
C PHE A 73 5.03 6.05 5.18
N HIS A 74 6.17 6.36 4.59
CA HIS A 74 6.28 7.00 3.28
C HIS A 74 6.35 5.94 2.18
N HIS A 75 5.58 6.13 1.10
CA HIS A 75 5.53 5.21 -0.03
C HIS A 75 5.53 5.98 -1.36
N VAL A 76 6.39 5.58 -2.30
CA VAL A 76 6.39 6.11 -3.67
C VAL A 76 5.36 5.35 -4.51
N LEU A 77 4.52 6.05 -5.27
CA LEU A 77 3.50 5.50 -6.16
C LEU A 77 4.10 5.14 -7.52
N TRP A 78 4.57 3.90 -7.65
CA TRP A 78 5.01 3.34 -8.93
C TRP A 78 3.83 2.76 -9.72
N THR A 79 3.87 2.81 -11.06
CA THR A 79 2.85 2.15 -11.90
C THR A 79 3.14 0.67 -12.22
N PRO A 80 2.23 -0.27 -12.61
CA PRO A 80 2.89 -1.51 -13.93
C PRO A 80 3.65 -1.05 -15.16
N LYS A 81 4.15 0.19 -15.27
CA LYS A 81 5.12 0.57 -16.31
C LYS A 81 6.48 0.92 -15.73
N ASP A 82 6.53 1.87 -14.79
CA ASP A 82 7.77 2.31 -14.13
C ASP A 82 8.52 1.14 -13.47
N LEU A 83 7.77 0.18 -12.92
CA LEU A 83 8.32 -1.04 -12.34
C LEU A 83 8.93 -1.98 -13.39
N GLN A 84 8.31 -2.12 -14.56
CA GLN A 84 8.89 -2.93 -15.65
C GLN A 84 10.19 -2.31 -16.13
N ASP A 85 10.20 -0.99 -16.35
CA ASP A 85 11.35 -0.28 -16.89
C ASP A 85 12.52 -0.29 -15.90
N THR A 86 12.24 -0.08 -14.61
CA THR A 86 13.24 -0.21 -13.53
C THR A 86 13.82 -1.64 -13.43
N LEU A 87 12.97 -2.67 -13.61
CA LEU A 87 13.43 -4.06 -13.63
C LEU A 87 14.30 -4.35 -14.86
N GLU A 88 13.92 -3.91 -16.05
CA GLU A 88 14.70 -4.11 -17.27
C GLU A 88 16.03 -3.33 -17.24
N MET A 89 16.04 -2.10 -16.71
CA MET A 89 17.27 -1.34 -16.41
C MET A 89 18.20 -2.06 -15.40
N SER A 90 17.65 -2.90 -14.52
CA SER A 90 18.44 -3.72 -13.58
C SER A 90 18.93 -5.07 -14.16
N GLY A 91 18.68 -5.32 -15.46
CA GLY A 91 19.02 -6.60 -16.12
C GLY A 91 18.05 -7.74 -15.79
N LEU A 92 16.81 -7.42 -15.40
CA LEU A 92 15.76 -8.37 -15.08
C LEU A 92 14.59 -8.22 -16.07
N LYS A 93 14.38 -9.23 -16.91
CA LYS A 93 13.19 -9.28 -17.77
C LYS A 93 11.99 -9.79 -16.99
N THR A 94 10.89 -9.04 -17.01
CA THR A 94 9.60 -9.51 -16.48
C THR A 94 9.13 -10.72 -17.27
N ALA A 95 8.76 -11.80 -16.57
CA ALA A 95 8.25 -13.03 -17.18
C ALA A 95 6.72 -13.18 -16.99
N VAL A 96 6.20 -12.81 -15.81
CA VAL A 96 4.76 -12.73 -15.54
C VAL A 96 4.48 -11.78 -14.37
N ILE A 97 3.31 -11.14 -14.37
CA ILE A 97 2.77 -10.40 -13.24
C ILE A 97 1.62 -11.22 -12.63
N LEU A 98 1.72 -11.51 -11.33
CA LEU A 98 0.76 -12.31 -10.57
C LEU A 98 0.09 -11.49 -9.48
N LYS A 99 -1.10 -11.92 -9.04
CA LYS A 99 -1.78 -11.42 -7.84
C LYS A 99 -0.90 -11.67 -6.61
N TRP A 100 -0.82 -10.72 -5.68
CA TRP A 100 0.02 -10.88 -4.49
C TRP A 100 -0.39 -12.10 -3.65
N GLY A 101 0.60 -12.94 -3.31
CA GLY A 101 0.41 -14.18 -2.54
C GLY A 101 -0.04 -15.38 -3.38
N SER A 102 -0.32 -15.21 -4.68
CA SER A 102 -0.67 -16.30 -5.59
C SER A 102 0.51 -16.66 -6.50
N THR A 103 0.74 -17.95 -6.73
CA THR A 103 1.79 -18.47 -7.64
C THR A 103 1.29 -18.78 -9.05
N ASN A 104 -0.03 -18.76 -9.24
CA ASN A 104 -0.73 -19.26 -10.43
C ASN A 104 -1.91 -18.36 -10.89
N VAL A 105 -2.11 -17.20 -10.27
CA VAL A 105 -3.18 -16.25 -10.62
C VAL A 105 -2.56 -14.97 -11.17
N HIS A 106 -2.86 -14.64 -12.42
CA HIS A 106 -2.44 -13.38 -13.04
C HIS A 106 -3.07 -12.19 -12.32
N ALA A 107 -2.34 -11.07 -12.24
CA ALA A 107 -2.89 -9.83 -11.70
C ALA A 107 -3.92 -9.21 -12.64
N THR A 108 -4.97 -8.61 -12.09
CA THR A 108 -5.94 -7.78 -12.83
C THR A 108 -5.78 -6.29 -12.51
N SER A 109 -6.56 -5.44 -13.20
CA SER A 109 -6.68 -4.01 -12.91
C SER A 109 -7.12 -3.68 -11.48
N ASP A 110 -7.74 -4.62 -10.77
CA ASP A 110 -8.41 -4.38 -9.49
C ASP A 110 -7.66 -5.04 -8.31
N ASP A 111 -6.50 -5.64 -8.59
CA ASP A 111 -5.58 -6.12 -7.57
C ASP A 111 -4.79 -4.96 -6.94
N TRP A 112 -5.16 -4.62 -5.70
CA TRP A 112 -4.47 -3.62 -4.87
C TRP A 112 -3.00 -3.94 -4.58
N LYS A 113 -2.56 -5.19 -4.82
CA LYS A 113 -1.15 -5.58 -4.76
C LYS A 113 -0.85 -6.75 -5.69
N ILE A 114 0.29 -6.64 -6.37
CA ILE A 114 0.78 -7.56 -7.39
C ILE A 114 2.19 -8.07 -7.06
N MET A 115 2.69 -9.00 -7.86
CA MET A 115 4.03 -9.58 -7.76
C MET A 115 4.64 -9.74 -9.15
N PHE A 116 5.82 -9.16 -9.35
CA PHE A 116 6.61 -9.35 -10.57
C PHE A 116 7.47 -10.60 -10.44
N VAL A 117 7.27 -11.56 -11.34
CA VAL A 117 8.16 -12.72 -11.49
C VAL A 117 9.10 -12.42 -12.65
N CYS A 118 10.39 -12.28 -12.34
CA CYS A 118 11.42 -11.88 -13.30
C CYS A 118 12.44 -12.99 -13.54
N LYS A 119 12.98 -13.04 -14.75
CA LYS A 119 14.19 -13.80 -15.08
C LYS A 119 15.38 -12.84 -15.25
N LYS A 120 16.57 -13.27 -14.86
CA LYS A 120 17.80 -12.55 -15.21
C LYS A 120 17.99 -12.60 -16.74
N MET A 121 18.47 -11.51 -17.32
CA MET A 121 19.03 -11.49 -18.67
C MET A 121 20.48 -12.01 -18.68
#